data_AF-A0A081V0Z8-F1
#
_entry.id   AF-A0A081V0Z8-F1
#
_cell.length_a   1.000
_cell.length_b   1.000
_cell.length_c   1.000
_cell.angle_alpha   90.00
_cell.angle_beta   90.00
_cell.angle_gamma   90.00
#
_symmetry.space_group_name_H-M   'P 1'
#
loop_
_entity.id
_entity.type
_entity.pdbx_description
1 polymer ?
#
loop_
_entity_poly.entity_id
_entity_poly.type
_entity_poly.pdbx_seq_one_letter_code
_entity_poly.pdbx_strand_id
1 'polypeptide(L)'
;MAKKIIGFIKLQIPAGKANPSPPVGPALGQRGLNIMEFCKAFNAQTQGMEPGLPVPVVITAFADKSFTFVMKTPPATVLIKKAAKVDKGSSKPHTDKVGSITRAQAEEIAKTKMPDLTAADLDAAVRTIAGSARSMGITVEGV
;
A
#
# COMPACT_ATOMS: atom_id res chain seq x y z
N MET A 1 -4.20 -28.33 7.07
CA MET A 1 -3.14 -29.08 6.36
C MET A 1 -2.34 -28.09 5.52
N ALA A 2 -1.06 -27.89 5.83
CA ALA A 2 -0.25 -26.81 5.27
C ALA A 2 0.26 -27.20 3.87
N LYS A 3 -0.29 -26.57 2.82
CA LYS A 3 0.22 -26.68 1.46
C LYS A 3 1.68 -26.18 1.43
N LYS A 4 2.59 -26.93 0.79
CA LYS A 4 4.02 -26.54 0.66
C LYS A 4 4.12 -25.21 -0.10
N ILE A 5 4.62 -24.19 0.59
CA ILE A 5 4.89 -22.86 0.04
C ILE A 5 6.19 -22.93 -0.76
N ILE A 6 6.15 -22.62 -2.05
CA ILE A 6 7.34 -22.56 -2.92
C ILE A 6 8.12 -21.27 -2.68
N GLY A 7 7.42 -20.20 -2.30
CA GLY A 7 8.03 -18.91 -1.98
C GLY A 7 7.01 -17.79 -1.81
N PHE A 8 7.49 -16.68 -1.26
CA PHE A 8 6.75 -15.44 -1.14
C PHE A 8 7.25 -14.44 -2.19
N ILE A 9 6.34 -13.86 -2.94
CA ILE A 9 6.63 -12.78 -3.89
C ILE A 9 5.99 -11.51 -3.32
N LYS A 10 6.80 -10.48 -3.10
CA LYS A 10 6.32 -9.16 -2.69
C LYS A 10 6.37 -8.25 -3.91
N LEU A 11 5.21 -7.83 -4.40
CA LEU A 11 5.08 -6.94 -5.54
C LEU A 11 4.30 -5.69 -5.14
N GLN A 12 4.62 -4.57 -5.77
CA GLN A 12 3.91 -3.32 -5.58
C GLN A 12 3.19 -2.98 -6.88
N ILE A 13 1.86 -2.91 -6.83
CA ILE A 13 1.02 -2.77 -8.03
C ILE A 13 0.11 -1.55 -7.86
N PRO A 14 0.05 -0.63 -8.83
CA PRO A 14 -0.90 0.46 -8.80
C PRO A 14 -2.34 -0.07 -8.85
N ALA A 15 -3.18 0.34 -7.90
CA ALA A 15 -4.60 0.02 -7.83
C ALA A 15 -5.30 0.39 -9.14
N GLY A 16 -6.19 -0.48 -9.62
CA GLY A 16 -6.95 -0.29 -10.87
C GLY A 16 -6.15 -0.33 -12.17
N LYS A 17 -4.82 -0.51 -12.11
CA LYS A 17 -3.94 -0.69 -13.29
C LYS A 17 -3.01 -1.89 -13.13
N ALA A 18 -3.54 -3.04 -12.72
CA ALA A 18 -2.77 -4.29 -12.85
C ALA A 18 -2.63 -4.69 -14.32
N ASN A 19 -1.61 -4.14 -14.96
CA ASN A 19 -1.15 -4.57 -16.28
C ASN A 19 -0.05 -5.62 -16.12
N PRO A 20 0.08 -6.57 -17.06
CA PRO A 20 1.17 -7.55 -17.12
C PRO A 20 2.49 -6.88 -17.55
N SER A 21 2.79 -5.71 -16.98
CA SER A 21 3.98 -4.91 -17.26
C SER A 21 5.24 -5.67 -16.82
N PRO A 22 6.42 -5.38 -17.40
CA PRO A 22 7.68 -6.10 -17.14
C PRO A 22 8.10 -6.27 -15.67
N PRO A 23 7.68 -5.47 -14.67
CA PRO A 23 7.98 -5.79 -13.27
C PRO A 23 7.13 -6.93 -12.67
N VAL A 24 5.92 -7.15 -13.17
CA VAL A 24 4.96 -8.13 -12.61
C VAL A 24 4.99 -9.44 -13.38
N GLY A 25 5.07 -9.36 -14.72
CA GLY A 25 5.03 -10.51 -15.62
C GLY A 25 6.16 -11.54 -15.40
N PRO A 26 7.45 -11.15 -15.39
CA PRO A 26 8.57 -12.06 -15.16
C PRO A 26 8.58 -12.65 -13.75
N ALA A 27 8.25 -11.87 -12.72
CA ALA A 27 8.27 -12.33 -11.33
C ALA A 27 7.23 -13.42 -11.05
N LEU A 28 6.02 -13.28 -11.62
CA LEU A 28 4.95 -14.28 -11.49
C LEU A 28 5.10 -15.43 -12.50
N GLY A 29 5.51 -15.11 -13.73
CA GLY A 29 5.75 -16.08 -14.79
C GLY A 29 6.88 -17.05 -14.48
N GLN A 30 7.98 -16.60 -13.86
CA GLN A 30 9.06 -17.47 -13.40
C GLN A 30 8.60 -18.54 -12.40
N ARG A 31 7.49 -18.31 -11.70
CA ARG A 31 6.92 -19.25 -10.73
C ARG A 31 5.74 -20.05 -11.27
N GLY A 32 5.42 -19.91 -12.57
CA GLY A 32 4.35 -20.65 -13.23
C GLY A 32 2.94 -20.23 -12.78
N LEU A 33 2.79 -19.01 -12.26
CA LEU A 33 1.52 -18.48 -11.78
C LEU A 33 0.74 -17.78 -12.90
N ASN A 34 -0.59 -17.85 -12.83
CA ASN A 34 -1.48 -17.36 -13.87
C ASN A 34 -1.65 -15.83 -13.79
N ILE A 35 -0.84 -15.08 -14.56
CA ILE A 35 -0.73 -13.62 -14.49
C ILE A 35 -2.08 -12.92 -14.76
N MET A 36 -2.86 -13.43 -15.72
CA MET A 36 -4.15 -12.85 -16.07
C MET A 36 -5.21 -13.01 -14.96
N GLU A 37 -5.18 -14.14 -14.27
CA GLU A 37 -6.10 -14.43 -13.17
C GLU A 37 -5.78 -13.57 -11.95
N PHE A 38 -4.48 -13.41 -11.65
CA PHE A 38 -4.02 -12.49 -10.62
C PHE A 38 -4.37 -11.03 -10.94
N CYS A 39 -4.14 -10.55 -12.17
CA CYS A 39 -4.50 -9.19 -12.55
C CYS A 39 -6.02 -8.94 -12.44
N LYS A 40 -6.85 -9.91 -12.83
CA LYS A 40 -8.32 -9.81 -12.68
C LYS A 40 -8.76 -9.79 -11.22
N ALA A 41 -8.25 -10.71 -10.41
CA ALA A 41 -8.59 -10.80 -9.00
C ALA A 41 -8.10 -9.56 -8.22
N PHE A 42 -6.92 -9.06 -8.55
CA PHE A 42 -6.37 -7.82 -7.99
C PHE A 42 -7.18 -6.60 -8.42
N ASN A 43 -7.56 -6.45 -9.70
CA ASN A 43 -8.40 -5.34 -10.14
C ASN A 43 -9.79 -5.39 -9.50
N ALA A 44 -10.39 -6.59 -9.34
CA ALA A 44 -11.67 -6.74 -8.65
C ALA A 44 -11.60 -6.34 -7.17
N GLN A 45 -10.52 -6.69 -6.48
CA GLN A 45 -10.32 -6.30 -5.08
C GLN A 45 -9.90 -4.84 -4.91
N THR A 46 -9.19 -4.27 -5.90
CA THR A 46 -8.75 -2.86 -5.88
C THR A 46 -9.74 -1.90 -6.56
N GLN A 47 -10.84 -2.39 -7.12
CA GLN A 47 -11.91 -1.56 -7.70
C GLN A 47 -12.55 -0.60 -6.69
N GLY A 48 -12.50 -0.94 -5.38
CA GLY A 48 -12.97 -0.08 -4.30
C GLY A 48 -11.91 0.89 -3.76
N MET A 49 -10.66 0.81 -4.22
CA MET A 49 -9.57 1.70 -3.80
C MET A 49 -9.24 2.70 -4.91
N GLU A 50 -8.80 3.90 -4.53
CA GLU A 50 -8.56 4.94 -5.52
C GLU A 50 -7.51 4.50 -6.56
N PRO A 51 -7.84 4.62 -7.86
CA PRO A 51 -6.97 4.17 -8.94
C PRO A 51 -5.66 4.95 -8.95
N GLY A 52 -4.54 4.23 -8.99
CA GLY A 52 -3.18 4.80 -9.02
C GLY A 52 -2.42 4.74 -7.69
N LEU A 53 -3.04 4.34 -6.59
CA LEU A 53 -2.31 4.09 -5.34
C LEU A 53 -1.48 2.79 -5.47
N PRO A 54 -0.16 2.80 -5.24
CA PRO A 54 0.64 1.59 -5.28
C PRO A 54 0.37 0.73 -4.04
N VAL A 55 -0.38 -0.35 -4.24
CA VAL A 55 -0.79 -1.30 -3.20
C VAL A 55 0.25 -2.43 -3.13
N PRO A 56 0.88 -2.67 -1.97
CA PRO A 56 1.77 -3.80 -1.78
C PRO A 56 0.96 -5.09 -1.65
N VAL A 57 1.30 -6.08 -2.47
CA VAL A 57 0.68 -7.40 -2.48
C VAL A 57 1.72 -8.44 -2.13
N VAL A 58 1.37 -9.33 -1.21
CA VAL A 58 2.18 -10.51 -0.90
C VAL A 58 1.49 -11.71 -1.54
N ILE A 59 2.16 -12.30 -2.52
CA ILE A 59 1.68 -13.48 -3.25
C ILE A 59 2.44 -14.68 -2.69
N THR A 60 1.70 -15.64 -2.15
CA THR A 60 2.22 -16.91 -1.68
C THR A 60 1.95 -17.95 -2.75
N ALA A 61 3.01 -18.50 -3.33
CA ALA A 61 2.93 -19.54 -4.35
C ALA A 61 2.97 -20.92 -3.69
N PHE A 62 2.06 -21.81 -4.07
CA PHE A 62 2.00 -23.19 -3.58
C PHE A 62 2.45 -24.19 -4.66
N ALA A 63 2.97 -25.34 -4.21
CA ALA A 63 3.50 -26.42 -5.06
C ALA A 63 2.50 -26.98 -6.10
N ASP A 64 1.20 -26.79 -5.86
CA ASP A 64 0.08 -27.22 -6.71
C ASP A 64 -0.27 -26.21 -7.81
N LYS A 65 0.60 -25.22 -8.08
CA LYS A 65 0.36 -24.09 -8.99
C LYS A 65 -0.76 -23.14 -8.51
N SER A 66 -1.28 -23.32 -7.30
CA SER A 66 -2.18 -22.35 -6.69
C SER A 66 -1.39 -21.16 -6.14
N PHE A 67 -2.00 -19.98 -6.17
CA PHE A 67 -1.49 -18.80 -5.48
C PHE A 67 -2.54 -18.25 -4.55
N THR A 68 -2.13 -17.80 -3.37
CA THR A 68 -2.93 -16.92 -2.52
C THR A 68 -2.25 -15.58 -2.46
N PHE A 69 -2.97 -14.52 -2.80
CA PHE A 69 -2.45 -13.17 -2.67
C PHE A 69 -3.19 -12.46 -1.54
N VAL A 70 -2.43 -11.75 -0.70
CA VAL A 70 -2.95 -10.88 0.32
C VAL A 70 -2.61 -9.46 -0.10
N MET A 71 -3.63 -8.69 -0.45
CA MET A 71 -3.50 -7.25 -0.60
C MET A 71 -3.35 -6.64 0.80
N LYS A 72 -2.35 -5.78 0.98
CA LYS A 72 -2.27 -4.89 2.13
C LYS A 72 -2.84 -3.55 1.75
N THR A 73 -3.34 -2.78 2.71
CA THR A 73 -3.74 -1.39 2.46
C THR A 73 -2.61 -0.56 1.84
N PRO A 74 -3.00 0.49 1.09
CA PRO A 74 -2.04 1.42 0.51
C PRO A 74 -1.12 2.03 1.57
N PRO A 75 0.15 2.30 1.22
CA PRO A 75 1.11 2.91 2.15
C PRO A 75 0.57 4.26 2.63
N ALA A 76 0.75 4.55 3.92
CA ALA A 76 0.32 5.83 4.50
C ALA A 76 1.00 7.00 3.78
N THR A 77 2.23 6.77 3.35
CA THR A 77 3.03 7.63 2.48
C THR A 77 2.23 8.20 1.29
N VAL A 78 1.42 7.38 0.63
CA VAL A 78 0.70 7.81 -0.59
C VAL A 78 -0.58 8.56 -0.23
N LEU A 79 -1.30 8.10 0.79
CA LEU A 79 -2.50 8.78 1.30
C LEU A 79 -2.16 10.17 1.85
N ILE A 80 -1.06 10.28 2.60
CA ILE A 80 -0.57 11.55 3.14
C ILE A 80 -0.12 12.49 2.01
N LYS A 81 0.62 11.99 1.00
CA LYS A 81 1.00 12.79 -0.17
C LYS A 81 -0.22 13.35 -0.91
N LYS A 82 -1.28 12.55 -1.01
CA LYS A 82 -2.53 12.97 -1.64
C LYS A 82 -3.28 14.02 -0.81
N ALA A 83 -3.40 13.82 0.49
CA ALA A 83 -4.01 14.79 1.40
C ALA A 83 -3.24 16.12 1.43
N ALA A 84 -1.91 16.05 1.40
CA ALA A 84 -1.02 17.21 1.34
C ALA A 84 -0.90 17.81 -0.09
N LYS A 85 -1.49 17.19 -1.12
CA LYS A 85 -1.40 17.57 -2.54
C LYS A 85 0.04 17.75 -3.04
N VAL A 86 0.96 16.87 -2.62
CA VAL A 86 2.38 16.92 -3.00
C VAL A 86 2.79 15.67 -3.77
N ASP A 87 3.36 15.84 -4.96
CA ASP A 87 3.81 14.72 -5.81
C ASP A 87 5.13 14.08 -5.31
N LYS A 88 6.02 14.89 -4.74
CA LYS A 88 7.32 14.45 -4.20
C LYS A 88 7.39 14.69 -2.69
N GLY A 89 7.92 13.69 -1.97
CA GLY A 89 8.29 13.89 -0.57
C GLY A 89 9.50 14.80 -0.48
N SER A 90 9.72 15.38 0.71
CA SER A 90 10.88 16.24 0.93
C SER A 90 12.19 15.45 0.77
N SER A 91 13.13 16.04 0.03
CA SER A 91 14.51 15.53 -0.05
C SER A 91 15.25 15.64 1.29
N LYS A 92 14.79 16.54 2.18
CA LYS A 92 15.30 16.72 3.54
C LYS A 92 14.13 16.86 4.51
N PRO A 93 13.55 15.74 4.99
CA PRO A 93 12.33 15.72 5.81
C PRO A 93 12.37 16.62 7.05
N HIS A 94 13.56 16.86 7.61
CA HIS A 94 13.75 17.69 8.81
C HIS A 94 13.95 19.18 8.52
N THR A 95 14.31 19.57 7.30
CA THR A 95 14.68 20.95 6.94
C THR A 95 13.66 21.57 6.01
N ASP A 96 13.24 20.84 4.98
CA ASP A 96 12.31 21.32 3.96
C ASP A 96 10.95 20.67 4.19
N LYS A 97 10.01 21.44 4.73
CA LYS A 97 8.62 20.99 4.90
C LYS A 97 7.87 21.19 3.59
N VAL A 98 7.40 20.11 2.99
CA VAL A 98 6.78 20.11 1.65
C VAL A 98 5.25 20.17 1.67
N GLY A 99 4.64 20.23 2.85
CA GLY A 99 3.21 20.42 3.02
C GLY A 99 2.75 20.26 4.46
N SER A 100 1.48 20.54 4.70
CA SER A 100 0.81 20.24 5.96
C SER A 100 -0.49 19.49 5.75
N ILE A 101 -0.86 18.65 6.72
CA ILE A 101 -2.18 18.00 6.80
C ILE A 101 -2.80 18.32 8.16
N THR A 102 -4.13 18.41 8.19
CA THR A 102 -4.85 18.63 9.44
C THR A 102 -5.09 17.32 10.18
N ARG A 103 -5.30 17.38 11.50
CA ARG A 103 -5.70 16.21 12.30
C ARG A 103 -6.92 15.48 11.74
N ALA A 104 -7.92 16.20 11.23
CA ALA A 104 -9.12 15.59 10.63
C ALA A 104 -8.78 14.72 9.41
N GLN A 105 -7.87 15.18 8.54
CA GLN A 105 -7.40 14.39 7.40
C GLN A 105 -6.57 13.18 7.85
N ALA A 106 -5.75 13.34 8.91
CA ALA A 106 -5.02 12.23 9.48
C ALA A 106 -5.94 11.17 10.09
N GLU A 107 -7.06 11.58 10.72
CA GLU A 107 -8.09 10.68 11.26
C GLU A 107 -8.86 9.93 10.17
N GLU A 108 -9.23 10.60 9.08
CA GLU A 108 -9.83 9.93 7.92
C GLU A 108 -8.88 8.88 7.35
N ILE A 109 -7.61 9.25 7.10
CA ILE A 109 -6.58 8.33 6.61
C ILE A 109 -6.37 7.16 7.59
N ALA A 110 -6.36 7.44 8.89
CA ALA A 110 -6.22 6.43 9.93
C ALA A 110 -7.40 5.46 9.95
N LYS A 111 -8.64 5.93 9.79
CA LYS A 111 -9.84 5.08 9.68
C LYS A 111 -9.81 4.19 8.45
N THR A 112 -9.43 4.74 7.30
CA THR A 112 -9.32 3.94 6.06
C THR A 112 -8.23 2.88 6.16
N LYS A 113 -7.18 3.15 6.94
CA LYS A 113 -6.04 2.24 7.12
C LYS A 113 -6.14 1.34 8.36
N MET A 114 -7.12 1.59 9.22
CA MET A 114 -7.36 0.86 10.47
C MET A 114 -7.39 -0.67 10.34
N PRO A 115 -7.95 -1.30 9.26
CA PRO A 115 -7.93 -2.77 9.15
C PRO A 115 -6.54 -3.40 8.99
N ASP A 116 -5.52 -2.62 8.63
CA ASP A 116 -4.12 -3.09 8.49
C ASP A 116 -3.18 -2.44 9.51
N LEU A 117 -3.69 -1.53 10.34
CA LEU A 117 -2.91 -0.82 11.32
C LEU A 117 -2.91 -1.62 12.62
N THR A 118 -1.72 -1.92 13.14
CA THR A 118 -1.54 -2.56 14.46
C THR A 118 -1.87 -1.62 15.63
N ALA A 119 -2.56 -0.51 15.38
CA ALA A 119 -2.90 0.47 16.40
C ALA A 119 -4.04 -0.05 17.26
N ALA A 120 -3.85 -0.01 18.58
CA ALA A 120 -4.88 -0.37 19.55
C ALA A 120 -6.06 0.63 19.54
N ASP A 121 -5.76 1.91 19.25
CA ASP A 121 -6.72 3.02 19.33
C ASP A 121 -6.61 3.95 18.12
N LEU A 122 -7.68 4.71 17.84
CA LEU A 122 -7.69 5.73 16.79
C LEU A 122 -6.57 6.78 16.97
N ASP A 123 -6.30 7.22 18.20
CA ASP A 123 -5.21 8.16 18.48
C ASP A 123 -3.82 7.56 18.17
N ALA A 124 -3.62 6.27 18.44
CA ALA A 124 -2.37 5.58 18.09
C ALA A 124 -2.22 5.43 16.56
N ALA A 125 -3.34 5.23 15.86
CA ALA A 125 -3.36 5.21 14.40
C ALA A 125 -2.99 6.59 13.83
N VAL A 126 -3.60 7.67 14.34
CA VAL A 126 -3.28 9.06 13.97
C VAL A 126 -1.81 9.37 14.23
N ARG A 127 -1.26 8.98 15.39
CA ARG A 127 0.18 9.15 15.70
C ARG A 127 1.09 8.39 14.74
N THR A 128 0.70 7.20 14.31
CA THR A 128 1.46 6.41 13.32
C THR A 128 1.46 7.09 11.95
N ILE A 129 0.32 7.65 11.54
CA ILE A 129 0.20 8.46 10.32
C ILE A 129 1.03 9.75 10.46
N ALA A 130 1.01 10.41 11.61
CA ALA A 130 1.79 11.61 11.88
C ALA A 130 3.30 11.37 11.86
N GLY A 131 3.77 10.26 12.43
CA GLY A 131 5.18 9.84 12.32
C GLY A 131 5.59 9.59 10.87
N SER A 132 4.71 8.94 10.09
CA SER A 132 4.94 8.70 8.66
C SER A 132 4.97 10.01 7.86
N ALA A 133 4.12 10.99 8.18
CA ALA A 133 4.11 12.31 7.57
C ALA A 133 5.40 13.08 7.88
N ARG A 134 5.84 13.05 9.14
CA ARG A 134 7.09 13.71 9.58
C ARG A 134 8.31 13.16 8.84
N SER A 135 8.38 11.84 8.63
CA SER A 135 9.47 11.21 7.88
C SER A 135 9.51 11.61 6.39
N MET A 136 8.45 12.24 5.87
CA MET A 136 8.37 12.76 4.50
C MET A 136 8.51 14.29 4.42
N GLY A 137 8.66 14.97 5.56
CA GLY A 137 8.65 16.44 5.61
C GLY A 137 7.25 17.04 5.50
N ILE A 138 6.20 16.31 5.86
CA ILE A 138 4.83 16.83 5.94
C ILE A 138 4.51 17.10 7.40
N THR A 139 4.08 18.33 7.71
CA THR A 139 3.71 18.72 9.08
C THR A 139 2.26 18.33 9.34
N VAL A 140 2.00 17.55 10.39
CA VAL A 140 0.62 17.32 10.84
C VAL A 140 0.29 18.37 11.88
N GLU A 141 -0.69 19.22 11.60
CA GLU A 141 -1.19 20.21 12.55
C GLU A 141 -2.23 19.56 13.47
N GLY A 142 -1.96 19.56 14.78
CA GLY A 142 -2.87 19.07 15.81
C GLY A 142 -2.50 17.73 16.47
N VAL A 143 -1.24 17.29 16.37
CA VAL A 143 -0.67 16.10 17.06
C VAL A 143 0.51 16.50 17.92
#